data_AF-A0A2J6X4E5-F1
#
_entry.id   AF-A0A2J6X4E5-F1
#
_cell.length_a   1.000
_cell.length_b   1.000
_cell.length_c   1.000
_cell.angle_alpha   90.00
_cell.angle_beta   90.00
_cell.angle_gamma   90.00
#
_symmetry.space_group_name_H-M   'P 1'
#
loop_
_entity.id
_entity.type
_entity.pdbx_description
1 polymer ?
#
loop_
_entity_poly.entity_id
_entity_poly.type
_entity_poly.pdbx_seq_one_letter_code
_entity_poly.pdbx_strand_id
1 'polypeptide(L)'
;MSSTKFIFLFLIEYLIGSIMFSYIIAKIYNIDLRKFRDGNPGGSNLWRLKGIKLGLIAIFLDYLKGFIPLYFIISKNSLTPFELTLISIAPLLGHISLRC
;
A
#
# COMPACT_ATOMS: atom_id res chain seq x y z
N MET A 1 -4.46 -22.25 8.79
CA MET A 1 -5.78 -21.68 8.38
C MET A 1 -6.35 -22.51 7.22
N SER A 2 -7.67 -22.48 6.93
CA SER A 2 -8.19 -23.16 5.72
C SER A 2 -7.67 -22.48 4.46
N SER A 3 -7.32 -23.24 3.42
CA SER A 3 -6.73 -22.75 2.18
C SER A 3 -7.55 -21.65 1.52
N THR A 4 -8.89 -21.76 1.52
CA THR A 4 -9.78 -20.74 0.96
C THR A 4 -9.69 -19.42 1.72
N LYS A 5 -9.61 -19.48 3.05
CA LYS A 5 -9.51 -18.28 3.91
C LYS A 5 -8.15 -17.61 3.75
N PHE A 6 -7.08 -18.39 3.60
CA PHE A 6 -5.75 -17.88 3.31
C PHE A 6 -5.72 -17.10 1.98
N ILE A 7 -6.21 -17.71 0.89
CA ILE A 7 -6.26 -17.06 -0.43
C ILE A 7 -7.08 -15.78 -0.38
N PHE A 8 -8.22 -15.81 0.29
CA PHE A 8 -9.09 -14.64 0.44
C PHE A 8 -8.39 -13.48 1.16
N LEU A 9 -7.71 -13.76 2.29
CA LEU A 9 -6.98 -12.74 3.05
C LEU A 9 -5.77 -12.20 2.28
N PHE A 10 -5.04 -13.06 1.58
CA PHE A 10 -3.94 -12.66 0.71
C PHE A 10 -4.41 -11.72 -0.40
N LEU A 11 -5.53 -12.03 -1.06
CA LEU A 11 -6.12 -11.17 -2.09
C LEU A 11 -6.56 -9.82 -1.53
N ILE A 12 -7.18 -9.79 -0.34
CA ILE A 12 -7.58 -8.53 0.30
C ILE A 12 -6.37 -7.65 0.60
N GLU A 13 -5.33 -8.21 1.23
CA GLU A 13 -4.08 -7.50 1.51
C GLU A 13 -3.43 -6.96 0.23
N TYR A 14 -3.39 -7.77 -0.82
CA TYR A 14 -2.88 -7.36 -2.12
C TYR A 14 -3.68 -6.18 -2.72
N LEU A 15 -5.01 -6.25 -2.68
CA LEU A 15 -5.88 -5.18 -3.19
C LEU A 15 -5.74 -3.89 -2.38
N ILE A 16 -5.63 -3.98 -1.05
CA ILE A 16 -5.43 -2.81 -0.19
C ILE A 16 -4.04 -2.21 -0.43
N GLY A 17 -3.00 -3.03 -0.55
CA GLY A 17 -1.65 -2.60 -0.89
C GLY A 17 -1.58 -1.87 -2.24
N SER A 18 -2.45 -2.26 -3.17
CA SER A 18 -2.63 -1.63 -4.48
C SER A 18 -3.25 -0.22 -4.40
N ILE A 19 -3.60 0.31 -3.23
CA ILE A 19 -4.10 1.70 -3.14
C ILE A 19 -2.90 2.64 -3.04
N MET A 20 -2.61 3.44 -4.07
CA MET A 20 -1.51 4.42 -4.03
C MET A 20 -1.98 5.78 -3.49
N PHE A 21 -1.75 6.03 -2.20
CA PHE A 21 -2.21 7.27 -1.56
C PHE A 21 -1.49 8.51 -2.07
N SER A 22 -0.20 8.41 -2.38
CA SER A 22 0.56 9.48 -3.01
C SER A 22 -0.05 9.94 -4.34
N TYR A 23 -0.49 9.00 -5.18
CA TYR A 23 -1.19 9.31 -6.43
C TYR A 23 -2.55 9.95 -6.20
N ILE A 24 -3.35 9.38 -5.28
CA ILE A 24 -4.66 9.91 -4.93
C ILE A 24 -4.55 11.34 -4.41
N ILE A 25 -3.62 11.60 -3.49
CA ILE A 25 -3.39 12.93 -2.93
C ILE A 25 -2.97 13.90 -4.03
N ALA A 26 -2.03 13.53 -4.91
CA ALA A 26 -1.66 14.39 -6.03
C ALA A 26 -2.85 14.72 -6.95
N LYS A 27 -3.71 13.74 -7.22
CA LYS A 27 -4.90 13.91 -8.05
C LYS A 27 -5.93 14.85 -7.42
N ILE A 28 -6.07 14.86 -6.09
CA ILE A 28 -6.90 15.85 -5.36
C ILE A 28 -6.40 17.28 -5.63
N TYR A 29 -5.10 17.46 -5.84
CA TYR A 29 -4.50 18.74 -6.24
C TYR A 29 -4.38 18.93 -7.76
N ASN A 30 -5.11 18.15 -8.57
CA ASN A 30 -5.09 18.18 -10.04
C ASN A 30 -3.69 17.98 -10.66
N ILE A 31 -2.84 17.20 -10.00
CA ILE A 31 -1.48 16.90 -10.45
C ILE A 31 -1.37 15.44 -10.86
N ASP A 32 -0.84 15.21 -12.06
CA ASP A 32 -0.44 13.89 -12.51
C ASP A 32 1.02 13.62 -12.12
N LEU A 33 1.22 12.86 -11.04
CA LEU A 33 2.56 12.49 -10.56
C LEU A 33 3.37 11.70 -11.59
N ARG A 34 2.72 11.05 -12.56
CA ARG A 34 3.40 10.25 -13.59
C ARG A 34 4.13 11.09 -14.63
N LYS A 35 3.74 12.36 -14.73
CA LYS A 35 4.42 13.34 -15.58
C LYS A 35 5.57 14.03 -14.85
N PHE A 36 5.82 13.70 -13.59
CA PHE A 36 6.83 14.33 -12.77
C PHE A 36 8.05 13.43 -12.57
N ARG A 37 9.23 13.99 -12.86
CA ARG A 37 10.55 13.34 -12.72
C ARG A 37 10.62 11.98 -13.41
N ASP A 38 10.78 10.91 -12.64
CA ASP A 38 10.91 9.52 -13.08
C ASP A 38 9.55 8.85 -13.32
N GLY A 39 8.45 9.60 -13.20
CA GLY A 39 7.09 9.12 -13.37
C GLY A 39 6.62 8.20 -12.26
N ASN A 40 7.43 8.01 -11.20
CA ASN A 40 7.05 7.15 -10.08
C ASN A 40 6.02 7.89 -9.20
N PRO A 41 4.80 7.36 -9.06
CA PRO A 41 3.75 8.01 -8.31
C PRO A 41 3.89 7.85 -6.78
N GLY A 42 5.11 7.65 -6.25
CA GLY A 42 5.39 7.49 -4.82
C GLY A 42 5.44 8.80 -4.02
N GLY A 43 5.42 8.67 -2.68
CA GLY A 43 5.39 9.80 -1.75
C GLY A 43 6.60 10.74 -1.81
N SER A 44 7.77 10.24 -2.22
CA SER A 44 8.97 11.08 -2.43
C SER A 44 8.79 12.11 -3.55
N ASN A 45 8.04 11.78 -4.59
CA ASN A 45 7.74 12.71 -5.67
C ASN A 45 6.66 13.71 -5.27
N LEU A 46 5.65 13.27 -4.51
CA LEU A 46 4.68 14.18 -3.91
C LEU A 46 5.34 15.18 -2.94
N TRP A 47 6.30 14.73 -2.13
CA TRP A 47 7.12 15.61 -1.29
C TRP A 47 7.76 16.70 -2.15
N ARG A 48 8.51 16.32 -3.18
CA ARG A 48 9.26 17.27 -4.02
C ARG A 48 8.35 18.25 -4.76
N LEU A 49 7.14 17.85 -5.11
CA LEU A 49 6.21 18.65 -5.91
C LEU A 49 5.31 19.55 -5.05
N LYS A 50 4.80 19.04 -3.92
CA LYS A 50 3.80 19.72 -3.07
C LYS A 50 4.24 19.98 -1.63
N GLY A 51 5.49 19.66 -1.30
CA GLY A 51 6.11 19.92 -0.02
C GLY A 51 6.11 18.71 0.92
N ILE A 52 6.98 18.80 1.93
CA ILE A 52 7.26 17.71 2.88
C ILE A 52 6.02 17.21 3.61
N LYS A 53 5.09 18.10 3.97
CA LYS A 53 3.87 17.74 4.71
C LYS A 53 3.03 16.71 3.94
N LEU A 54 2.73 16.99 2.67
CA LEU A 54 1.87 16.10 1.86
C LEU A 54 2.61 14.82 1.48
N GLY A 55 3.92 14.90 1.21
CA GLY A 55 4.74 13.71 0.98
C GLY A 55 4.77 12.76 2.17
N LEU A 56 4.99 13.29 3.38
CA LEU A 56 4.98 12.49 4.62
C LEU A 56 3.61 11.91 4.92
N ILE A 57 2.52 12.66 4.71
CA ILE A 57 1.16 12.14 4.88
C ILE A 57 0.91 10.96 3.93
N ALA A 58 1.30 11.07 2.66
CA ALA A 58 1.14 9.98 1.70
C ALA A 58 1.94 8.73 2.11
N ILE A 59 3.21 8.89 2.47
CA ILE A 59 4.06 7.79 2.93
C ILE A 59 3.45 7.12 4.17
N PHE A 60 2.95 7.91 5.11
CA PHE A 60 2.33 7.41 6.31
C PHE A 60 1.05 6.62 6.01
N LEU A 61 0.21 7.09 5.08
CA LEU A 61 -0.97 6.35 4.62
C LEU A 61 -0.61 5.06 3.87
N ASP A 62 0.42 5.11 3.02
CA ASP A 62 0.93 3.93 2.33
C ASP A 62 1.52 2.88 3.29
N TYR A 63 2.06 3.31 4.44
CA TYR A 63 2.42 2.41 5.53
C TYR A 63 1.19 1.85 6.25
N LEU A 64 0.25 2.72 6.63
CA LEU A 64 -0.95 2.33 7.38
C LEU A 64 -1.84 1.34 6.63
N LYS A 65 -1.95 1.48 5.31
CA LYS A 65 -2.78 0.56 4.50
C LYS A 65 -2.27 -0.88 4.54
N GLY A 66 -0.97 -1.11 4.71
CA GLY A 66 -0.41 -2.45 4.88
C GLY A 66 -0.40 -2.89 6.35
N PHE A 67 -0.14 -1.96 7.27
CA PHE A 67 -0.07 -2.27 8.70
C PHE A 67 -1.45 -2.60 9.31
N ILE A 68 -2.48 -1.80 9.04
CA ILE A 68 -3.79 -1.92 9.68
C ILE A 68 -4.47 -3.26 9.36
N PRO A 69 -4.60 -3.68 8.08
CA PRO A 69 -5.25 -4.96 7.77
C PRO A 69 -4.45 -6.13 8.33
N LEU A 70 -3.12 -6.10 8.23
CA LEU A 70 -2.25 -7.15 8.75
C LEU A 70 -2.41 -7.31 10.27
N TYR A 71 -2.44 -6.21 11.02
CA TYR A 71 -2.70 -6.22 12.46
C TYR A 71 -4.06 -6.86 12.81
N PHE A 72 -5.12 -6.52 12.06
CA PHE A 72 -6.43 -7.15 12.26
C PHE A 72 -6.45 -8.64 11.90
N ILE A 73 -5.70 -9.05 10.88
CA ILE A 73 -5.58 -10.45 10.49
C ILE A 73 -4.88 -11.24 11.59
N ILE A 74 -3.76 -10.74 12.11
CA ILE A 74 -2.98 -11.40 13.17
C ILE A 74 -3.78 -11.47 14.48
N SER A 75 -4.49 -10.41 14.85
CA SER A 75 -5.27 -10.39 16.10
C SER A 75 -6.48 -11.33 16.08
N LYS A 76 -7.06 -11.61 14.92
CA LYS A 76 -8.25 -12.47 14.77
C LYS A 76 -7.95 -13.91 14.35
N ASN A 77 -6.72 -14.21 13.94
CA ASN A 77 -6.36 -15.52 13.40
C ASN A 77 -5.02 -15.99 13.94
N SER A 78 -4.95 -17.26 14.35
CA SER A 78 -3.68 -17.92 14.60
C SER A 78 -3.05 -18.31 13.26
N LEU A 79 -2.02 -17.56 12.85
CA LEU A 79 -1.26 -17.81 11.64
C LEU A 79 -0.01 -18.62 11.95
N THR A 80 0.33 -19.55 11.07
CA THR A 80 1.67 -20.14 11.04
C THR A 80 2.70 -19.10 10.58
N PRO A 81 4.00 -19.27 10.90
CA PRO A 81 5.04 -18.35 10.42
C PRO A 81 5.05 -18.20 8.89
N PHE A 82 4.75 -19.27 8.16
CA PHE A 82 4.70 -19.26 6.70
C PHE A 82 3.47 -18.49 6.15
N GLU A 83 2.29 -18.64 6.76
CA GLU A 83 1.12 -17.87 6.35
C GLU A 83 1.32 -16.37 6.63
N LEU A 84 1.94 -16.05 7.77
CA LEU A 84 2.24 -14.68 8.15
C LEU A 84 3.17 -13.99 7.15
N THR A 85 4.27 -14.65 6.76
CA THR A 85 5.20 -14.07 5.78
C THR A 85 4.53 -13.82 4.44
N LEU A 86 3.77 -14.78 3.92
CA LEU A 86 3.08 -14.62 2.64
C LEU A 86 2.04 -13.48 2.67
N ILE A 87 1.22 -13.42 3.72
CA ILE A 87 0.20 -12.37 3.88
C ILE A 87 0.87 -11.00 4.03
N SER A 88 1.98 -10.90 4.76
CA SER A 88 2.71 -9.63 4.96
C SER A 88 3.40 -9.10 3.70
N ILE A 89 3.70 -9.96 2.72
CA ILE A 89 4.33 -9.58 1.45
C ILE A 89 3.26 -9.16 0.41
N ALA A 90 2.02 -9.66 0.52
CA ALA A 90 0.92 -9.30 -0.36
C ALA A 90 0.71 -7.79 -0.56
N PRO A 91 0.66 -6.93 0.49
CA PRO A 91 0.45 -5.49 0.29
C PRO A 91 1.63 -4.81 -0.39
N LEU A 92 2.86 -5.29 -0.18
CA LEU A 92 4.05 -4.80 -0.88
C LEU A 92 3.98 -5.13 -2.38
N LEU A 93 3.56 -6.35 -2.72
CA LEU A 93 3.36 -6.76 -4.11
C LEU A 93 2.27 -5.93 -4.79
N GLY A 94 1.16 -5.67 -4.10
CA GLY A 94 0.10 -4.79 -4.60
C GLY A 94 0.59 -3.35 -4.82
N HIS A 95 1.41 -2.84 -3.90
CA HIS A 95 1.95 -1.48 -4.03
C HIS A 95 2.92 -1.35 -5.22
N ILE A 96 3.73 -2.38 -5.49
CA ILE A 96 4.72 -2.38 -6.58
C ILE A 96 4.08 -2.69 -7.94
N SER A 97 3.02 -3.51 -7.98
CA SER A 97 2.38 -3.95 -9.24
C SER A 97 1.72 -2.80 -9.99
N LEU A 98 1.33 -1.74 -9.28
CA LEU A 98 0.86 -0.51 -9.89
C LEU A 98 2.01 0.38 -10.32
N ARG A 99 2.51 0.09 -11.50
CA ARG A 99 3.13 1.12 -12.34
C ARG A 99 2.00 1.92 -12.98
N CYS A 100 1.49 2.95 -12.29
CA CYS A 100 0.55 3.88 -12.92
C CYS A 100 1.22 4.72 -14.00
#